data_AF-A0A2S2KPU3-F1
#
_entry.id   AF-A0A2S2KPU3-F1
#
_cell.length_a   1.000
_cell.length_b   1.000
_cell.length_c   1.000
_cell.angle_alpha   90.00
_cell.angle_beta   90.00
_cell.angle_gamma   90.00
#
_symmetry.space_group_name_H-M   'P 1'
#
loop_
_entity.id
_entity.type
_entity.pdbx_description
1 polymer ?
#
loop_
_entity_poly.entity_id
_entity_poly.type
_entity_poly.pdbx_seq_one_letter_code
_entity_poly.pdbx_strand_id
1 'polypeptide(L)' 'MADCVQTWRRQLRIQELANIARDKLESGTEITQVYEILDEIMVSKWRSIPTTRKQYLNSVKKVLENQNM' A
#
# COMPACT_ATOMS: atom_id res chain seq x y z
N MET A 1 -21.31 -5.51 14.53
CA MET A 1 -20.34 -4.41 14.36
C MET A 1 -18.91 -4.92 14.17
N ALA A 2 -18.68 -5.92 13.30
CA ALA A 2 -17.33 -6.42 12.96
C ALA A 2 -16.74 -5.75 11.69
N ASP A 3 -17.62 -5.17 10.87
CA ASP A 3 -17.29 -4.48 9.62
C ASP A 3 -16.40 -3.24 9.82
N CYS A 4 -16.60 -2.47 10.90
CA CYS A 4 -15.81 -1.27 11.16
C CYS A 4 -14.32 -1.58 11.45
N VAL A 5 -14.03 -2.67 12.17
CA VAL A 5 -12.66 -2.97 12.61
C VAL A 5 -11.81 -3.53 11.46
N GLN A 6 -12.37 -4.38 10.60
CA GLN A 6 -11.64 -4.88 9.42
C GLN A 6 -11.37 -3.76 8.40
N THR A 7 -12.32 -2.82 8.27
CA THR A 7 -12.18 -1.67 7.38
C THR A 7 -11.09 -0.70 7.86
N TRP A 8 -11.01 -0.40 9.16
CA TRP A 8 -9.97 0.48 9.70
C TRP A 8 -8.56 -0.12 9.63
N ARG A 9 -8.39 -1.40 9.98
CA ARG A 9 -7.07 -2.05 9.86
C ARG A 9 -6.57 -2.06 8.42
N ARG A 10 -7.48 -2.28 7.46
CA ARG A 10 -7.16 -2.22 6.04
C ARG A 10 -6.78 -0.81 5.60
N GLN A 11 -7.52 0.21 6.04
CA GLN A 11 -7.23 1.61 5.73
C GLN A 11 -5.86 2.05 6.29
N LEU A 12 -5.55 1.72 7.54
CA LEU A 12 -4.24 2.01 8.15
C LEU A 12 -3.08 1.40 7.37
N ARG A 13 -3.23 0.15 6.93
CA ARG A 13 -2.23 -0.54 6.10
C ARG A 13 -2.06 0.13 4.73
N ILE A 14 -3.16 0.55 4.10
CA ILE A 14 -3.11 1.26 2.81
C ILE A 14 -2.41 2.63 2.99
N GLN A 15 -2.72 3.35 4.07
CA GLN A 15 -2.05 4.62 4.38
C GLN A 15 -0.56 4.43 4.67
N GLU A 16 -0.18 3.41 5.43
CA GLU A 16 1.22 3.07 5.69
C GLU A 16 1.96 2.81 4.37
N LEU A 17 1.41 1.97 3.49
CA LEU A 17 1.99 1.68 2.18
C LEU A 17 2.05 2.92 1.28
N ALA A 18 1.02 3.78 1.28
CA ALA A 18 1.01 5.01 0.51
C ALA A 18 2.07 6.01 0.98
N ASN A 19 2.28 6.14 2.29
CA ASN A 19 3.34 6.98 2.85
C ASN A 19 4.74 6.48 2.45
N ILE A 20 4.96 5.16 2.53
CA ILE A 20 6.22 4.54 2.10
C ILE A 20 6.44 4.75 0.59
N ALA A 21 5.38 4.53 -0.21
CA ALA A 21 5.44 4.71 -1.65
C ALA A 21 5.82 6.15 -2.02
N ARG A 22 5.19 7.13 -1.35
CA ARG A 22 5.46 8.55 -1.55
C ARG A 22 6.91 8.91 -1.19
N ASP A 23 7.38 8.50 -0.01
CA ASP A 23 8.77 8.72 0.42
C ASP A 23 9.79 8.19 -0.60
N LYS A 24 9.54 6.98 -1.13
CA LYS A 24 10.41 6.38 -2.15
C LYS A 24 10.34 7.11 -3.49
N LEU A 25 9.15 7.52 -3.94
CA LEU A 25 8.99 8.31 -5.16
C LEU A 25 9.67 9.69 -5.03
N GLU A 26 9.54 10.36 -3.88
CA GLU A 26 10.20 11.64 -3.58
C GLU A 26 11.74 11.49 -3.55
N SER A 27 12.24 10.33 -3.10
CA SER A 27 13.66 9.98 -3.17
C SER A 27 14.15 9.67 -4.60
N GLY A 28 13.29 9.74 -5.62
CA GLY A 28 13.63 9.44 -7.01
C GLY A 28 13.65 7.94 -7.35
N THR A 29 13.05 7.09 -6.50
CA THR A 29 12.92 5.66 -6.78
C THR A 29 11.87 5.43 -7.88
N GLU A 30 12.18 4.57 -8.84
CA GLU A 30 11.22 4.21 -9.90
C GLU A 30 9.98 3.53 -9.34
N ILE A 31 8.81 3.86 -9.90
CA ILE A 31 7.52 3.33 -9.44
C ILE A 31 7.45 1.80 -9.44
N THR A 32 8.14 1.13 -10.37
CA THR A 32 8.24 -0.33 -10.43
C THR A 32 8.95 -0.88 -9.18
N GLN A 33 10.10 -0.30 -8.83
CA GLN A 33 10.87 -0.68 -7.64
C GLN A 33 10.09 -0.37 -6.36
N VAL A 34 9.34 0.74 -6.34
CA VAL A 34 8.44 1.06 -5.22
C VAL A 34 7.41 -0.04 -5.02
N TYR A 35 6.76 -0.53 -6.08
CA TYR A 35 5.78 -1.60 -5.97
C TYR A 35 6.38 -2.93 -5.51
N GLU A 36 7.61 -3.25 -5.91
CA GLU A 36 8.34 -4.43 -5.41
C GLU A 36 8.59 -4.33 -3.90
N ILE A 37 9.08 -3.17 -3.42
CA ILE A 37 9.29 -2.90 -1.99
C ILE A 37 7.98 -3.06 -1.21
N LEU A 38 6.86 -2.53 -1.73
CA LEU A 38 5.56 -2.68 -1.07
C LEU A 38 5.10 -4.14 -1.02
N ASP A 39 5.32 -4.93 -2.09
CA ASP A 39 4.98 -6.36 -2.10
C ASP A 39 5.77 -7.13 -1.03
N GLU A 40 7.07 -6.88 -0.93
CA GLU A 40 7.94 -7.48 0.10
C GLU A 40 7.48 -7.13 1.52
N ILE A 41 7.14 -5.87 1.78
CA ILE A 41 6.60 -5.43 3.08
C ILE A 41 5.30 -6.19 3.39
N MET A 42 4.40 -6.33 2.42
CA MET A 42 3.14 -7.06 2.63
C MET A 42 3.32 -8.56 2.89
N VAL A 43 4.34 -9.17 2.27
CA VAL A 43 4.71 -10.57 2.50
C VAL A 43 5.36 -10.73 3.87
N SER A 44 6.37 -9.92 4.17
CA SER A 44 7.17 -10.03 5.39
C SER A 44 6.37 -9.68 6.65
N LYS A 45 5.65 -8.55 6.61
CA LYS A 45 4.97 -7.99 7.79
C LYS A 45 3.61 -8.64 8.05
N TRP A 46 2.88 -9.01 7.00
CA TRP A 46 1.48 -9.47 7.12
C TRP A 46 1.20 -10.84 6.52
N ARG A 47 2.20 -11.51 5.92
CA ARG A 47 2.05 -12.80 5.22
C ARG A 47 0.90 -12.77 4.22
N SER A 48 0.75 -11.65 3.51
CA SER A 48 -0.39 -11.41 2.63
C SER A 48 -0.32 -12.32 1.40
N ILE A 49 -1.44 -12.95 1.07
CA ILE A 49 -1.58 -13.76 -0.15
C ILE A 49 -1.59 -12.86 -1.41
N PRO A 50 -1.20 -13.38 -2.59
CA PRO A 50 -1.04 -12.56 -3.80
C PRO A 50 -2.28 -11.75 -4.22
N THR A 51 -3.48 -12.33 -4.04
CA THR A 51 -4.75 -11.66 -4.35
C THR A 51 -4.99 -10.44 -3.45
N THR A 52 -4.69 -10.59 -2.17
CA THR A 52 -4.75 -9.50 -1.19
C THR A 52 -3.73 -8.42 -1.56
N ARG A 53 -2.47 -8.78 -1.83
CA ARG A 53 -1.42 -7.80 -2.19
C ARG A 53 -1.80 -6.97 -3.41
N LYS A 54 -2.34 -7.59 -4.47
CA LYS A 54 -2.88 -6.87 -5.64
C LYS A 54 -3.97 -5.86 -5.25
N GLN A 55 -4.88 -6.22 -4.35
CA GLN A 55 -5.91 -5.28 -3.88
C GLN A 55 -5.31 -4.11 -3.10
N TYR A 56 -4.33 -4.36 -2.23
CA TYR A 56 -3.65 -3.30 -1.49
C TYR A 56 -2.86 -2.37 -2.41
N LEU A 57 -2.09 -2.91 -3.36
CA LEU A 57 -1.35 -2.12 -4.35
C LEU A 57 -2.28 -1.25 -5.19
N ASN A 58 -3.42 -1.79 -5.64
CA ASN A 58 -4.42 -1.00 -6.38
C ASN A 58 -5.04 0.11 -5.52
N SER A 59 -5.33 -0.15 -4.24
CA SER A 59 -5.79 0.88 -3.31
C SER A 59 -4.73 1.96 -3.07
N VAL A 60 -3.46 1.58 -2.92
CA VAL A 60 -2.34 2.52 -2.75
C VAL A 60 -2.17 3.39 -3.99
N LYS A 61 -2.23 2.80 -5.18
CA LYS A 61 -2.18 3.55 -6.45
C LYS A 61 -3.26 4.64 -6.50
N LYS A 62 -4.50 4.29 -6.17
CA LYS A 62 -5.61 5.26 -6.12
C LYS A 62 -5.38 6.39 -5.12
N VAL A 63 -4.80 6.08 -3.96
CA VAL A 63 -4.46 7.09 -2.95
C VAL A 63 -3.40 8.04 -3.47
N LEU A 64 -2.35 7.53 -4.12
CA LEU A 64 -1.29 8.34 -4.71
C LEU A 64 -1.82 9.22 -5.85
N GLU A 65 -2.68 8.68 -6.72
CA GLU A 65 -3.34 9.43 -7.80
C GLU A 65 -4.21 10.57 -7.25
N ASN A 66 -4.96 10.33 -6.16
CA ASN A 66 -5.80 11.34 -5.52
C ASN A 66 -5.01 12.39 -4.73
N GLN A 67 -3.82 12.06 -4.23
CA GLN A 67 -2.96 12.99 -3.46
C GLN A 67 -2.11 13.90 -4.35
N ASN A 68 -1.99 13.58 -5.64
CA ASN A 68 -1.24 14.37 -6.62
C ASN A 68 -2.15 15.40 -7.35
N MET A 69 -3.27 15.81 -6.74
CA MET A 69 -4.15 16.90 -7.16
C MET A 69 -3.96 18.14 -6.28
#